data_AF-A0A4Y6L3N5-F1
#
_entry.id   AF-A0A4Y6L3N5-F1
#
_cell.length_a   1.000
_cell.length_b   1.000
_cell.length_c   1.000
_cell.angle_alpha   90.00
_cell.angle_beta   90.00
_cell.angle_gamma   90.00
#
_symmetry.space_group_name_H-M   'P 1'
#
loop_
_entity.id
_entity.type
_entity.pdbx_description
1 polymer ?
#
loop_
_entity_poly.entity_id
_entity_poly.type
_entity_poly.pdbx_seq_one_letter_code
_entity_poly.pdbx_strand_id
1 'polypeptide(L)'
;MDWKKMSLYDSASPIMEQLILFHDYSMLIIVTILSVVSFFMIKMIVNKFTSNSILENQTIELIWTLVPTFILAFIALPSLHLLYLMDELNNPL
;
A
#
# COMPACT_ATOMS: atom_id res chain seq x y z
N MET A 1 -12.76 -23.70 -10.71
CA MET A 1 -12.96 -23.46 -9.27
C MET A 1 -11.88 -24.24 -8.55
N ASP A 2 -10.69 -23.66 -8.47
CA ASP A 2 -9.61 -24.28 -7.72
C ASP A 2 -9.76 -23.84 -6.27
N TRP A 3 -10.00 -24.80 -5.39
CA TRP A 3 -10.28 -24.62 -3.96
C TRP A 3 -9.17 -23.88 -3.18
N LYS A 4 -8.03 -23.61 -3.82
CA LYS A 4 -6.85 -22.98 -3.21
C LYS A 4 -6.32 -21.77 -4.00
N LYS A 5 -7.11 -21.17 -4.90
CA LYS A 5 -6.65 -19.96 -5.61
C LYS A 5 -6.57 -18.79 -4.61
N MET A 6 -5.35 -18.29 -4.36
CA MET A 6 -5.10 -17.14 -3.48
C MET A 6 -5.22 -15.81 -4.22
N SER A 7 -5.05 -15.82 -5.55
CA SER A 7 -5.24 -14.65 -6.41
C SER A 7 -6.71 -14.48 -6.82
N LEU A 8 -7.02 -13.31 -7.37
CA LEU A 8 -8.34 -13.01 -7.92
C LEU A 8 -8.74 -13.99 -9.04
N TYR A 9 -10.04 -14.14 -9.26
CA TYR A 9 -10.55 -14.86 -10.43
C TYR A 9 -10.15 -14.13 -11.72
N ASP A 10 -10.09 -14.89 -12.81
CA ASP A 10 -9.72 -14.34 -14.11
C ASP A 10 -10.79 -13.31 -14.54
N SER A 11 -10.35 -12.26 -15.22
CA SER A 11 -11.21 -11.14 -15.60
C SER A 11 -12.26 -11.58 -16.63
N ALA A 12 -13.51 -11.20 -16.38
CA ALA A 12 -14.62 -11.36 -17.33
C ALA A 12 -15.05 -10.03 -17.97
N SER A 13 -14.43 -8.91 -17.58
CA SER A 13 -14.69 -7.57 -18.12
C SER A 13 -13.41 -6.72 -18.12
N PRO A 14 -13.30 -5.70 -19.00
CA PRO A 14 -12.14 -4.79 -19.03
C PRO A 14 -11.92 -4.05 -17.69
N ILE A 15 -13.00 -3.74 -16.97
CA ILE A 15 -12.94 -3.12 -15.64
C ILE A 15 -12.31 -4.06 -14.62
N MET A 16 -12.67 -5.36 -14.67
CA MET A 16 -12.08 -6.35 -13.78
C MET A 16 -10.57 -6.50 -14.02
N GLU A 17 -10.12 -6.37 -15.27
CA GLU A 17 -8.68 -6.36 -15.57
C GLU A 17 -7.97 -5.15 -14.94
N GLN A 18 -8.56 -3.95 -15.04
CA GLN A 18 -8.03 -2.76 -14.37
C GLN A 18 -8.02 -2.89 -12.83
N LEU A 19 -9.05 -3.52 -12.26
CA LEU A 19 -9.12 -3.81 -10.82
C LEU A 19 -8.02 -4.78 -10.37
N ILE A 20 -7.72 -5.81 -11.16
CA ILE A 20 -6.61 -6.74 -10.88
C ILE A 20 -5.26 -6.00 -10.94
N LEU A 21 -5.05 -5.14 -11.94
CA LEU A 21 -3.83 -4.32 -12.04
C LEU A 21 -3.68 -3.36 -10.85
N PHE A 22 -4.77 -2.71 -10.44
CA PHE A 22 -4.78 -1.84 -9.26
C PHE A 22 -4.51 -2.63 -7.97
N HIS A 23 -5.12 -3.81 -7.83
CA HIS A 23 -4.87 -4.71 -6.71
C HIS A 23 -3.38 -5.05 -6.61
N ASP A 24 -2.76 -5.51 -7.69
CA ASP A 24 -1.35 -5.91 -7.68
C ASP A 24 -0.41 -4.73 -7.37
N TYR A 25 -0.73 -3.54 -7.90
CA TYR A 25 -0.02 -2.31 -7.55
C TYR A 25 -0.12 -1.98 -6.05
N SER A 26 -1.33 -2.04 -5.48
CA SER A 26 -1.55 -1.76 -4.06
C SER A 26 -0.86 -2.80 -3.17
N MET A 27 -0.90 -4.08 -3.55
CA MET A 27 -0.28 -5.18 -2.82
C MET A 27 1.24 -5.07 -2.82
N LEU A 28 1.84 -4.64 -3.94
CA LEU A 28 3.27 -4.34 -3.99
C LEU A 28 3.64 -3.29 -2.94
N ILE A 29 2.91 -2.18 -2.88
CA ILE A 29 3.16 -1.12 -1.91
C ILE A 29 3.01 -1.64 -0.48
N ILE A 30 1.92 -2.34 -0.16
CA ILE A 30 1.67 -2.86 1.19
C ILE A 30 2.79 -3.82 1.62
N VAL A 31 3.20 -4.75 0.76
CA VAL A 31 4.28 -5.71 1.07
C VAL A 31 5.61 -4.98 1.29
N THR A 32 5.90 -3.93 0.50
CA THR A 32 7.12 -3.13 0.73
C THR A 32 7.11 -2.45 2.10
N ILE A 33 5.99 -1.84 2.51
CA ILE A 33 5.86 -1.22 3.84
C ILE A 33 6.06 -2.27 4.94
N LEU A 34 5.39 -3.43 4.84
CA LEU A 34 5.50 -4.50 5.83
C LEU A 34 6.94 -5.05 5.93
N SER A 35 7.63 -5.19 4.80
CA SER A 35 9.04 -5.63 4.78
C SER A 35 9.97 -4.62 5.47
N VAL A 36 9.76 -3.31 5.25
CA VAL A 36 10.56 -2.25 5.87
C VAL A 36 10.30 -2.18 7.38
N VAL A 37 9.03 -2.23 7.80
CA VAL A 37 8.66 -2.22 9.23
C VAL A 37 9.21 -3.44 9.94
N SER A 38 9.06 -4.65 9.37
CA SER A 38 9.60 -5.87 9.96
C SER A 38 11.12 -5.85 10.05
N PHE A 39 11.82 -5.31 9.04
CA PHE A 39 13.26 -5.10 9.09
C PHE A 39 13.67 -4.17 10.26
N PHE A 40 13.00 -3.03 10.44
CA PHE A 40 13.26 -2.14 11.56
C PHE A 40 13.01 -2.80 12.91
N MET A 41 11.92 -3.55 13.06
CA MET A 41 11.61 -4.29 14.28
C MET A 41 12.71 -5.31 14.63
N ILE A 42 13.15 -6.10 13.65
CA ILE A 42 14.24 -7.08 13.86
C ILE A 42 15.53 -6.36 14.25
N LYS A 43 15.87 -5.24 13.57
CA LYS A 43 17.05 -4.45 13.89
C LYS A 43 17.02 -3.91 15.32
N MET A 44 15.87 -3.44 15.80
CA MET A 44 15.71 -2.95 17.17
C MET A 44 15.89 -4.08 18.19
N ILE A 45 15.36 -5.27 17.92
CA ILE A 45 15.51 -6.44 18.81
C ILE A 45 16.97 -6.92 18.88
N VAL A 46 17.67 -6.95 17.75
CA VAL A 46 19.06 -7.44 17.67
C VAL A 46 20.06 -6.41 18.20
N ASN A 47 19.70 -5.13 18.28
CA ASN A 47 20.59 -4.07 18.72
C ASN A 47 20.94 -4.24 20.22
N LYS A 48 22.24 -4.37 20.52
CA LYS A 48 22.76 -4.54 21.89
C LYS A 48 23.05 -3.21 22.59
N PHE A 49 23.07 -2.10 21.85
CA PHE A 49 23.37 -0.79 22.39
C PHE A 49 22.09 -0.12 22.90
N THR A 50 22.12 0.32 24.15
CA THR A 50 21.05 1.12 24.75
C THR A 50 21.47 2.59 24.76
N SER A 51 20.63 3.45 24.21
CA SER A 51 20.74 4.90 24.39
C SER A 51 19.36 5.46 24.73
N ASN A 52 19.30 6.21 25.83
CA ASN A 52 18.10 6.95 26.23
C ASN A 52 18.18 8.43 25.83
N SER A 53 19.15 8.82 24.98
CA SER A 53 19.40 10.22 24.65
C SER A 53 18.41 10.81 23.63
N ILE A 54 17.56 9.98 23.02
CA ILE A 54 16.53 10.40 22.07
C ILE A 54 15.18 10.22 22.77
N LEU A 55 14.75 11.24 23.53
CA LEU A 55 13.42 11.25 24.17
C LEU A 55 12.33 11.80 23.24
N GLU A 56 12.65 12.83 22.49
CA GLU A 56 11.75 13.48 21.54
C GLU A 56 12.58 14.02 20.37
N ASN A 57 12.15 13.74 19.15
CA ASN A 57 12.76 14.33 17.96
C ASN A 57 11.70 14.60 16.90
N GLN A 58 11.22 15.83 16.88
CA GLN A 58 10.20 16.33 15.95
C GLN A 58 10.59 16.13 14.48
N THR A 59 11.88 16.16 14.15
CA THR A 59 12.32 15.94 12.76
C THR A 59 12.05 14.50 12.30
N ILE A 60 12.21 13.51 13.19
CA ILE A 60 11.92 12.11 12.88
C ILE A 60 10.41 11.90 12.76
N GLU A 61 9.63 12.55 13.63
CA GLU A 61 8.16 12.49 13.58
C GLU A 61 7.59 13.06 12.28
N LEU A 62 8.15 14.17 11.83
CA LEU A 62 7.78 14.78 10.56
C LEU A 62 8.09 13.84 9.39
N ILE A 63 9.27 13.21 9.38
CA ILE A 63 9.66 12.26 8.33
C ILE A 63 8.72 11.06 8.29
N TRP A 64 8.47 10.39 9.42
CA TRP A 64 7.61 9.20 9.43
C TRP A 64 6.12 9.52 9.25
N THR A 65 5.70 10.78 9.35
CA THR A 65 4.32 11.20 9.05
C THR A 65 4.16 11.52 7.57
N LEU A 66 5.12 12.23 6.99
CA LEU A 66 5.08 12.60 5.58
C LEU A 66 5.27 11.41 4.64
N VAL A 67 6.23 10.52 4.93
CA VAL A 67 6.54 9.39 4.06
C VAL A 67 5.31 8.50 3.80
N PRO A 68 4.56 8.03 4.84
CA PRO A 68 3.33 7.27 4.62
C PRO A 68 2.23 8.07 3.92
N THR A 69 2.12 9.37 4.20
CA THR A 69 1.13 10.24 3.55
C THR A 69 1.35 10.30 2.04
N PHE A 70 2.60 10.47 1.60
CA PHE A 70 2.93 10.44 0.17
C PHE A 70 2.67 9.07 -0.46
N ILE A 71 3.02 7.98 0.22
CA ILE A 71 2.77 6.62 -0.27
C ILE A 71 1.26 6.37 -0.45
N LEU A 72 0.43 6.81 0.49
CA LEU A 72 -1.03 6.70 0.39
C LEU A 72 -1.60 7.55 -0.76
N ALA A 73 -1.06 8.74 -1.01
CA ALA A 73 -1.46 9.56 -2.15
C ALA A 73 -1.22 8.85 -3.49
N PHE A 74 -0.12 8.11 -3.63
CA PHE A 74 0.16 7.30 -4.82
C PHE A 74 -0.82 6.14 -5.01
N ILE A 75 -1.40 5.59 -3.94
CA ILE A 75 -2.48 4.59 -4.05
C ILE A 75 -3.81 5.27 -4.43
N ALA A 76 -4.08 6.45 -3.87
CA ALA A 76 -5.34 7.16 -4.06
C ALA A 76 -5.56 7.64 -5.51
N LEU A 77 -4.52 8.11 -6.20
CA LEU A 77 -4.63 8.62 -7.56
C LEU A 77 -5.17 7.58 -8.59
N PRO A 78 -4.56 6.39 -8.75
CA PRO A 78 -5.09 5.36 -9.64
C PRO A 78 -6.43 4.81 -9.15
N SER A 79 -6.66 4.78 -7.83
CA SER A 79 -7.94 4.38 -7.24
C SER A 79 -9.09 5.28 -7.67
N LEU A 80 -8.92 6.61 -7.57
CA LEU A 80 -9.97 7.57 -7.95
C LEU A 80 -10.22 7.55 -9.44
N HIS A 81 -9.16 7.45 -10.25
CA HIS A 81 -9.30 7.32 -11.70
C HIS A 81 -10.14 6.09 -12.09
N LEU A 82 -9.89 4.94 -11.46
CA LEU A 82 -10.66 3.72 -11.72
C LEU A 82 -12.13 3.87 -11.28
N LEU A 83 -12.38 4.51 -10.14
CA LEU A 83 -13.74 4.79 -9.66
C LEU A 83 -14.55 5.59 -10.69
N TYR A 84 -13.96 6.67 -11.23
CA TYR A 84 -14.64 7.48 -12.24
C TYR A 84 -14.92 6.71 -13.54
N LEU A 85 -14.00 5.85 -13.99
CA LEU A 85 -14.23 4.98 -15.15
C LEU A 85 -15.41 4.00 -14.92
N MET A 86 -15.58 3.51 -13.69
CA MET A 86 -16.70 2.64 -13.36
C MET A 86 -18.04 3.39 -13.38
N ASP A 87 -18.05 4.62 -12.86
CA ASP A 87 -19.25 5.45 -12.82
C ASP A 87 -19.72 5.86 -14.23
N GLU A 88 -18.79 6.21 -15.13
CA GLU A 88 -19.12 6.54 -16.53
C GLU A 88 -19.81 5.38 -17.27
N LEU A 89 -19.43 4.14 -16.97
CA LEU A 89 -20.05 2.95 -17.59
C LEU A 89 -21.45 2.67 -17.03
N ASN A 90 -21.67 2.93 -15.75
CA ASN A 90 -22.96 2.69 -15.10
C ASN A 90 -23.99 3.77 -15.42
N ASN A 91 -23.56 5.01 -15.68
CA ASN A 91 -24.43 6.11 -16.05
C ASN A 91 -23.81 6.94 -17.18
N PRO A 92 -23.81 6.42 -18.42
CA PRO A 92 -23.34 7.17 -19.57
C PRO A 92 -24.24 8.39 -19.74
N LEU A 93 -23.65 9.59 -19.68
CA LEU A 93 -24.32 10.86 -20.03
C LEU A 93 -24.86 10.82 -21.47
#